data_AF-A0A750BKT8-F1
#
_entry.id   AF-A0A750BKT8-F1
#
_cell.length_a   1.000
_cell.length_b   1.000
_cell.length_c   1.000
_cell.angle_alpha   90.00
_cell.angle_beta   90.00
_cell.angle_gamma   90.00
#
_symmetry.space_group_name_H-M   'P 1'
#
loop_
_entity.id
_entity.type
_entity.pdbx_description
1 polymer ?
#
loop_
_entity_poly.entity_id
_entity_poly.type
_entity_poly.pdbx_seq_one_letter_code
_entity_poly.pdbx_strand_id
1 'polypeptide(L)'
;MKKTVGLALLISVCPLITSVDALAGIINTSSANTSTLPYKFSSFTMPSSAGGTTWFDDWGEHWKLPIIASSQKGYIDFTVNGEPTGGTTTNDATVYKTNNPGVGIAYQMTYTPAGVVTPDKDYTAPFRLDVDSNVNASGDLIIRYMLVRLTDELPAGPITEVPSVTVSYHNPADSGYGDVTFVARSGVASQPKYTACGINAPTEIKLNPLYGNSLKTGAQNSIQAPTITLTNCPGAFNGISYNFSAVYGAHDEANGVLNTVTGDTYAKNVYVQIQNTDGTPHTINSAIALQNYNGSGDYVLPDFKVSYFIDDAESVTAGNVKTAIELKVTYN
;
A
#
# COMPACT_ATOMS: atom_id res chain seq x y z
N MET A 1 56.81 70.11 48.53
CA MET A 1 55.34 69.96 48.47
C MET A 1 55.02 68.82 47.50
N LYS A 2 54.89 67.61 48.06
CA LYS A 2 53.65 66.83 48.22
C LYS A 2 53.17 66.16 46.91
N LYS A 3 53.67 64.93 46.72
CA LYS A 3 53.08 63.87 45.88
C LYS A 3 51.76 63.42 46.52
N THR A 4 50.70 63.32 45.74
CA THR A 4 49.42 62.74 46.15
C THR A 4 49.30 61.35 45.55
N VAL A 5 49.05 60.37 46.40
CA VAL A 5 48.83 58.96 46.10
C VAL A 5 47.36 58.63 46.36
N GLY A 6 46.75 57.88 45.43
CA GLY A 6 45.78 56.80 45.70
C GLY A 6 44.32 57.18 45.96
N LEU A 7 43.40 56.61 45.17
CA LEU A 7 42.68 55.37 45.52
C LEU A 7 41.66 55.07 44.41
N ALA A 8 41.93 54.08 43.56
CA ALA A 8 40.97 53.60 42.57
C ALA A 8 40.14 52.46 43.19
N LEU A 9 38.84 52.68 43.34
CA LEU A 9 37.88 51.72 43.86
C LEU A 9 37.50 50.74 42.74
N LEU A 10 37.99 49.50 42.81
CA LEU A 10 37.57 48.40 41.94
C LEU A 10 36.20 47.88 42.42
N ILE A 11 35.14 48.24 41.71
CA ILE A 11 33.80 47.66 41.90
C ILE A 11 33.80 46.31 41.16
N SER A 12 33.92 45.22 41.90
CA SER A 12 33.69 43.86 41.40
C SER A 12 32.19 43.66 41.19
N VAL A 13 31.73 43.86 39.95
CA VAL A 13 30.38 43.47 39.52
C VAL A 13 30.40 41.95 39.37
N CYS A 14 29.87 41.24 40.37
CA CYS A 14 29.58 39.82 40.28
C CYS A 14 28.33 39.67 39.41
N PRO A 15 28.39 39.12 38.19
CA PRO A 15 27.18 38.81 37.46
C PRO A 15 26.43 37.73 38.23
N LEU A 16 25.21 38.04 38.69
CA LEU A 16 24.25 37.01 39.06
C LEU A 16 24.02 36.16 37.80
N ILE A 17 24.65 34.99 37.76
CA ILE A 17 24.26 33.92 36.86
C ILE A 17 22.91 33.45 37.40
N THR A 18 21.82 34.00 36.87
CA THR A 18 20.50 33.38 37.03
C THR A 18 20.60 32.04 36.33
N SER A 19 20.67 30.95 37.09
CA SER A 19 20.47 29.61 36.55
C SER A 19 19.12 29.64 35.84
N VAL A 20 19.12 29.48 34.52
CA VAL A 20 17.90 29.11 33.81
C VAL A 20 17.60 27.72 34.33
N ASP A 21 16.58 27.57 35.17
CA ASP A 21 16.17 26.26 35.65
C ASP A 21 15.92 25.38 34.42
N ALA A 22 16.68 24.30 34.29
CA ALA A 22 16.44 23.34 33.23
C ALA A 22 15.01 22.81 33.42
N LEU A 23 14.17 23.03 32.42
CA LEU A 23 12.80 22.50 32.43
C LEU A 23 12.90 20.97 32.42
N ALA A 24 12.28 20.31 33.39
CA ALA A 24 12.37 18.87 33.56
C ALA A 24 11.00 18.30 33.94
N GLY A 25 10.72 17.09 33.49
CA GLY A 25 9.51 16.36 33.84
C GLY A 25 9.75 14.87 33.75
N ILE A 26 8.87 14.10 34.39
CA ILE A 26 8.90 12.63 34.40
C ILE A 26 7.61 12.07 33.80
N ILE A 27 7.66 10.81 33.39
CA ILE A 27 6.55 10.12 32.75
C ILE A 27 5.73 9.41 33.82
N ASN A 28 4.41 9.61 33.82
CA ASN A 28 3.49 8.84 34.66
C ASN A 28 3.25 7.45 34.05
N THR A 29 4.16 6.51 34.33
CA THR A 29 4.10 5.16 33.75
C THR A 29 2.96 4.29 34.30
N SER A 30 2.35 4.65 35.45
CA SER A 30 1.22 3.89 36.02
C SER A 30 -0.11 4.12 35.31
N SER A 31 -0.23 5.21 34.53
CA SER A 31 -1.42 5.56 33.75
C SER A 31 -1.16 5.72 32.26
N ALA A 32 0.07 5.47 31.82
CA ALA A 32 0.46 5.47 30.43
C ALA A 32 -0.18 4.31 29.67
N ASN A 33 -0.65 4.58 28.47
CA ASN A 33 -1.11 3.54 27.57
C ASN A 33 0.08 2.72 27.05
N THR A 34 -0.04 1.39 27.12
CA THR A 34 0.96 0.41 26.69
C THR A 34 0.40 -0.61 25.70
N SER A 35 -0.74 -0.31 25.08
CA SER A 35 -1.39 -1.17 24.07
C SER A 35 -0.55 -1.32 22.80
N THR A 36 -0.61 -2.50 22.17
CA THR A 36 -0.08 -2.71 20.82
C THR A 36 -1.15 -2.39 19.77
N LEU A 37 -0.81 -1.55 18.80
CA LEU A 37 -1.68 -1.17 17.69
C LEU A 37 -1.11 -1.68 16.35
N PRO A 38 -1.95 -2.11 15.38
CA PRO A 38 -1.47 -2.58 14.09
C PRO A 38 -1.17 -1.44 13.12
N TYR A 39 -0.51 -1.77 12.01
CA TYR A 39 -0.38 -0.85 10.88
C TYR A 39 -1.65 -0.89 10.03
N LYS A 40 -2.23 0.29 9.79
CA LYS A 40 -3.32 0.52 8.84
C LYS A 40 -2.76 1.23 7.62
N PHE A 41 -2.89 0.63 6.45
CA PHE A 41 -2.41 1.24 5.20
C PHE A 41 -3.54 1.70 4.27
N SER A 42 -4.81 1.42 4.59
CA SER A 42 -5.95 1.61 3.68
C SER A 42 -6.25 3.03 3.19
N SER A 43 -5.74 4.08 3.85
CA SER A 43 -5.77 5.47 3.33
C SER A 43 -4.54 5.88 2.52
N PHE A 44 -3.47 5.07 2.53
CA PHE A 44 -2.34 5.31 1.67
C PHE A 44 -2.62 4.79 0.27
N THR A 45 -2.16 5.55 -0.71
CA THR A 45 -2.01 5.06 -2.09
C THR A 45 -0.53 4.78 -2.30
N MET A 46 -0.20 3.57 -2.76
CA MET A 46 1.19 3.21 -3.03
C MET A 46 1.78 4.16 -4.09
N PRO A 47 2.94 4.78 -3.83
CA PRO A 47 3.61 5.62 -4.82
C PRO A 47 3.93 4.83 -6.10
N SER A 48 3.84 5.51 -7.25
CA SER A 48 3.97 4.89 -8.57
C SER A 48 5.41 4.63 -9.00
N SER A 49 6.40 5.23 -8.35
CA SER A 49 7.82 5.18 -8.74
C SER A 49 8.75 5.01 -7.54
N ALA A 50 9.94 4.44 -7.75
CA ALA A 50 10.96 4.34 -6.72
C ALA A 50 11.28 5.71 -6.11
N GLY A 51 11.57 5.73 -4.81
CA GLY A 51 11.80 6.95 -4.02
C GLY A 51 10.54 7.73 -3.66
N GLY A 52 9.38 7.39 -4.23
CA GLY A 52 8.11 8.00 -3.86
C GLY A 52 7.71 7.64 -2.42
N THR A 53 7.12 8.60 -1.71
CA THR A 53 6.65 8.42 -0.34
C THR A 53 5.19 8.82 -0.19
N THR A 54 4.52 8.28 0.83
CA THR A 54 3.27 8.85 1.34
C THR A 54 3.57 9.98 2.33
N TRP A 55 2.56 10.45 3.06
CA TRP A 55 2.75 11.35 4.21
C TRP A 55 2.82 10.53 5.52
N PHE A 56 3.39 11.14 6.57
CA PHE A 56 3.34 10.61 7.92
C PHE A 56 1.94 10.72 8.49
N ASP A 57 1.37 9.59 8.88
CA ASP A 57 0.02 9.51 9.45
C ASP A 57 0.02 8.63 10.71
N ASP A 58 -0.86 8.96 11.66
CA ASP A 58 -1.08 8.23 12.92
C ASP A 58 -2.45 7.55 12.95
N TRP A 59 -3.35 7.83 12.00
CA TRP A 59 -4.66 7.17 11.90
C TRP A 59 -5.56 7.37 13.12
N GLY A 60 -5.35 8.46 13.86
CA GLY A 60 -6.01 8.69 15.14
C GLY A 60 -5.59 7.69 16.23
N GLU A 61 -4.48 6.97 16.03
CA GLU A 61 -3.91 6.03 16.98
C GLU A 61 -2.81 6.70 17.80
N HIS A 62 -3.07 6.85 19.09
CA HIS A 62 -2.19 7.54 20.01
C HIS A 62 -2.09 6.80 21.35
N TRP A 63 -0.97 6.99 22.04
CA TRP A 63 -0.75 6.45 23.37
C TRP A 63 -0.83 7.58 24.37
N LYS A 64 -1.93 7.61 25.13
CA LYS A 64 -2.06 8.50 26.28
C LYS A 64 -0.82 8.38 27.15
N LEU A 65 -0.13 9.49 27.36
CA LEU A 65 1.14 9.54 28.06
C LEU A 65 1.17 10.80 28.94
N PRO A 66 0.75 10.70 30.22
CA PRO A 66 0.80 11.85 31.11
C PRO A 66 2.23 12.15 31.55
N ILE A 67 2.60 13.42 31.53
CA ILE A 67 3.87 13.95 32.05
C ILE A 67 3.59 14.73 33.33
N ILE A 68 4.47 14.54 34.31
CA ILE A 68 4.41 15.16 35.64
C ILE A 68 5.57 16.13 35.78
N ALA A 69 5.26 17.33 36.25
CA ALA A 69 6.24 18.34 36.63
C ALA A 69 7.24 17.79 37.67
N SER A 70 8.54 17.90 37.40
CA SER A 70 9.59 17.34 38.25
C SER A 70 10.87 18.17 38.17
N SER A 71 11.76 18.03 39.15
CA SER A 71 13.14 18.53 39.03
C SER A 71 14.06 17.54 38.30
N GLN A 72 13.54 16.36 37.95
CA GLN A 72 14.27 15.31 37.27
C GLN A 72 13.68 15.05 35.88
N LYS A 73 14.52 14.55 34.97
CA LYS A 73 14.19 14.42 33.56
C LYS A 73 14.03 12.96 33.15
N GLY A 74 12.83 12.62 32.68
CA GLY A 74 12.56 11.39 31.95
C GLY A 74 12.77 11.57 30.45
N TYR A 75 12.77 10.46 29.72
CA TYR A 75 12.80 10.47 28.27
C TYR A 75 12.03 9.26 27.72
N ILE A 76 11.65 9.39 26.45
CA ILE A 76 10.98 8.37 25.67
C ILE A 76 11.94 7.99 24.55
N ASP A 77 12.14 6.70 24.34
CA ASP A 77 12.74 6.22 23.11
C ASP A 77 11.84 5.20 22.44
N PHE A 78 12.07 4.98 21.15
CA PHE A 78 11.61 3.76 20.54
C PHE A 78 12.67 3.15 19.65
N THR A 79 12.64 1.82 19.61
CA THR A 79 13.45 1.01 18.71
C THR A 79 12.53 0.38 17.67
N VAL A 80 12.95 0.44 16.42
CA VAL A 80 12.32 -0.30 15.33
C VAL A 80 13.00 -1.66 15.23
N ASN A 81 12.28 -2.73 15.58
CA ASN A 81 12.75 -4.10 15.42
C ASN A 81 12.52 -4.53 13.97
N GLY A 82 13.38 -4.04 13.08
CA GLY A 82 13.38 -4.37 11.66
C GLY A 82 14.72 -4.00 11.03
N GLU A 83 14.98 -4.53 9.85
CA GLU A 83 16.22 -4.24 9.14
C GLU A 83 16.11 -2.89 8.41
N PRO A 84 17.02 -1.94 8.64
CA PRO A 84 17.08 -0.72 7.84
C PRO A 84 17.44 -1.04 6.39
N THR A 85 16.92 -0.26 5.45
CA THR A 85 17.25 -0.35 4.03
C THR A 85 18.61 0.25 3.69
N GLY A 86 19.14 1.10 4.58
CA GLY A 86 20.30 1.97 4.33
C GLY A 86 19.94 3.31 3.66
N GLY A 87 18.67 3.52 3.30
CA GLY A 87 18.16 4.77 2.75
C GLY A 87 17.41 5.62 3.77
N THR A 88 17.26 6.91 3.46
CA THR A 88 16.45 7.88 4.19
C THR A 88 15.46 8.58 3.27
N THR A 89 14.45 9.21 3.86
CA THR A 89 13.49 10.04 3.12
C THR A 89 13.96 11.50 3.07
N THR A 90 13.18 12.38 2.43
CA THR A 90 13.48 13.82 2.37
C THR A 90 13.56 14.51 3.73
N ASN A 91 12.97 13.91 4.77
CA ASN A 91 13.01 14.39 6.15
C ASN A 91 14.10 13.66 6.95
N ASP A 92 15.05 13.04 6.27
CA ASP A 92 16.11 12.17 6.81
C ASP A 92 15.59 10.95 7.59
N ALA A 93 14.30 10.64 7.49
CA ALA A 93 13.73 9.54 8.26
C ALA A 93 14.28 8.19 7.80
N THR A 94 14.74 7.38 8.76
CA THR A 94 15.29 6.04 8.48
C THR A 94 14.22 5.13 7.90
N VAL A 95 14.51 4.48 6.77
CA VAL A 95 13.57 3.57 6.08
C VAL A 95 13.91 2.13 6.42
N TYR A 96 12.90 1.36 6.85
CA TYR A 96 13.00 -0.03 7.25
C TYR A 96 12.30 -0.95 6.25
N LYS A 97 12.83 -2.16 6.07
CA LYS A 97 12.30 -3.17 5.16
C LYS A 97 10.97 -3.75 5.66
N THR A 98 10.13 -4.16 4.73
CA THR A 98 8.98 -5.05 4.96
C THR A 98 9.26 -6.42 4.32
N ASN A 99 8.34 -7.37 4.44
CA ASN A 99 8.44 -8.63 3.68
C ASN A 99 8.31 -8.44 2.16
N ASN A 100 7.66 -7.37 1.68
CA ASN A 100 7.67 -7.03 0.27
C ASN A 100 8.92 -6.17 -0.03
N PRO A 101 9.88 -6.65 -0.85
CA PRO A 101 11.14 -5.95 -1.04
C PRO A 101 11.02 -4.61 -1.78
N GLY A 102 9.88 -4.32 -2.41
CA GLY A 102 9.60 -3.03 -3.04
C GLY A 102 8.96 -2.00 -2.11
N VAL A 103 8.67 -2.35 -0.84
CA VAL A 103 8.03 -1.44 0.13
C VAL A 103 8.86 -1.32 1.40
N GLY A 104 9.12 -0.07 1.79
CA GLY A 104 9.70 0.30 3.08
C GLY A 104 8.74 1.12 3.93
N ILE A 105 9.06 1.23 5.22
CA ILE A 105 8.34 2.06 6.19
C ILE A 105 9.33 3.01 6.87
N ALA A 106 8.95 4.28 6.97
CA ALA A 106 9.66 5.27 7.77
C ALA A 106 8.77 5.77 8.90
N TYR A 107 9.37 6.26 9.97
CA TYR A 107 8.67 6.63 11.20
C TYR A 107 8.93 8.08 11.61
N GLN A 108 8.00 8.60 12.41
CA GLN A 108 8.15 9.88 13.08
C GLN A 108 7.58 9.76 14.50
N MET A 109 8.37 10.13 15.49
CA MET A 109 7.95 10.29 16.88
C MET A 109 7.55 11.73 17.17
N THR A 110 6.42 11.95 17.85
CA THR A 110 6.06 13.26 18.41
C THR A 110 5.28 13.09 19.71
N TYR A 111 5.20 14.15 20.50
CA TYR A 111 4.30 14.25 21.64
C TYR A 111 3.37 15.45 21.49
N THR A 112 2.12 15.29 21.90
CA THR A 112 1.13 16.37 21.96
C THR A 112 0.71 16.58 23.42
N PRO A 113 0.64 17.81 23.95
CA PRO A 113 0.85 19.10 23.27
C PRO A 113 2.33 19.40 22.96
N ALA A 114 2.56 20.27 21.97
CA ALA A 114 3.89 20.70 21.55
C ALA A 114 4.63 21.50 22.66
N GLY A 115 5.96 21.51 22.63
CA GLY A 115 6.79 22.22 23.61
C GLY A 115 6.95 21.51 24.96
N VAL A 116 6.47 20.27 25.09
CA VAL A 116 6.66 19.44 26.29
C VAL A 116 7.92 18.57 26.21
N VAL A 117 8.34 18.24 24.99
CA VAL A 117 9.49 17.37 24.71
C VAL A 117 10.46 18.05 23.76
N THR A 118 11.73 17.64 23.80
CA THR A 118 12.75 18.03 22.81
C THR A 118 13.40 16.79 22.20
N PRO A 119 13.60 16.73 20.87
CA PRO A 119 13.00 17.63 19.88
C PRO A 119 11.47 17.51 19.88
N ASP A 120 10.74 18.46 19.29
CA ASP A 120 9.27 18.32 19.14
C ASP A 120 8.88 17.11 18.25
N LYS A 121 9.81 16.71 17.37
CA LYS A 121 9.65 15.64 16.40
C LYS A 121 10.99 14.94 16.18
N ASP A 122 10.96 13.62 16.10
CA ASP A 122 12.14 12.82 15.73
C ASP A 122 11.81 11.88 14.57
N TYR A 123 12.73 11.77 13.63
CA TYR A 123 12.60 11.01 12.38
C TYR A 123 13.67 9.92 12.23
N THR A 124 14.75 10.02 12.99
CA THR A 124 15.98 9.27 12.75
C THR A 124 16.27 8.33 13.91
N ALA A 125 16.63 7.10 13.61
CA ALA A 125 17.15 6.21 14.64
C ALA A 125 18.55 6.64 15.10
N PRO A 126 18.88 6.53 16.41
CA PRO A 126 18.00 6.13 17.50
C PRO A 126 16.98 7.22 17.86
N PHE A 127 15.70 6.85 17.94
CA PHE A 127 14.62 7.80 18.19
C PHE A 127 14.56 8.17 19.68
N ARG A 128 14.51 9.46 20.00
CA ARG A 128 14.44 9.94 21.39
C ARG A 128 13.67 11.26 21.51
N LEU A 129 12.80 11.32 22.51
CA LEU A 129 12.15 12.54 22.99
C LEU A 129 12.49 12.72 24.47
N ASP A 130 13.19 13.80 24.77
CA ASP A 130 13.56 14.20 26.11
C ASP A 130 12.46 15.07 26.73
N VAL A 131 12.04 14.80 27.97
CA VAL A 131 10.99 15.57 28.65
C VAL A 131 11.58 16.88 29.21
N ASP A 132 11.57 17.92 28.37
CA ASP A 132 12.12 19.25 28.68
C ASP A 132 11.03 20.24 29.09
N SER A 133 10.14 19.81 30.00
CA SER A 133 9.05 20.65 30.49
C SER A 133 8.70 20.35 31.95
N ASN A 134 8.69 21.39 32.78
CA ASN A 134 8.29 21.32 34.18
C ASN A 134 6.81 21.67 34.37
N VAL A 135 5.96 21.08 33.53
CA VAL A 135 4.51 21.26 33.60
C VAL A 135 3.82 19.91 33.61
N ASN A 136 2.71 19.83 34.34
CA ASN A 136 1.83 18.68 34.22
C ASN A 136 1.14 18.75 32.84
N ALA A 137 1.34 17.72 32.02
CA ALA A 137 0.71 17.61 30.72
C ALA A 137 -0.04 16.28 30.62
N SER A 138 -1.33 16.34 30.33
CA SER A 138 -2.10 15.17 29.92
C SER A 138 -2.05 15.09 28.41
N GLY A 139 -1.02 14.43 27.88
CA GLY A 139 -0.77 14.36 26.45
C GLY A 139 -0.78 12.95 25.87
N ASP A 140 -0.34 12.87 24.63
CA ASP A 140 -0.30 11.66 23.83
C ASP A 140 1.06 11.53 23.15
N LEU A 141 1.68 10.37 23.27
CA LEU A 141 2.73 9.92 22.37
C LEU A 141 2.09 9.51 21.04
N ILE A 142 2.69 9.97 19.95
CA ILE A 142 2.24 9.67 18.60
C ILE A 142 3.41 9.14 17.79
N ILE A 143 3.24 7.94 17.25
CA ILE A 143 4.18 7.29 16.34
C ILE A 143 3.51 7.21 14.97
N ARG A 144 3.86 8.17 14.12
CA ARG A 144 3.43 8.22 12.72
C ARG A 144 4.32 7.33 11.88
N TYR A 145 3.78 6.87 10.77
CA TYR A 145 4.53 6.14 9.76
C TYR A 145 4.08 6.53 8.36
N MET A 146 4.92 6.24 7.38
CA MET A 146 4.62 6.41 5.97
C MET A 146 5.21 5.25 5.17
N LEU A 147 4.65 5.02 3.98
CA LEU A 147 5.17 4.03 3.04
C LEU A 147 6.18 4.68 2.09
N VAL A 148 7.22 3.93 1.75
CA VAL A 148 8.26 4.30 0.79
C VAL A 148 8.31 3.25 -0.29
N ARG A 149 8.24 3.68 -1.56
CA ARG A 149 8.41 2.80 -2.72
C ARG A 149 9.91 2.63 -2.98
N LEU A 150 10.42 1.41 -2.82
CA LEU A 150 11.87 1.13 -2.87
C LEU A 150 12.37 0.78 -4.27
N THR A 151 11.52 0.23 -5.12
CA THR A 151 11.88 -0.27 -6.45
C THR A 151 10.93 0.27 -7.51
N ASP A 152 11.38 0.37 -8.76
CA ASP A 152 10.50 0.76 -9.86
C ASP A 152 9.48 -0.34 -10.15
N GLU A 153 9.92 -1.60 -10.16
CA GLU A 153 9.06 -2.78 -10.22
C GLU A 153 8.73 -3.24 -8.79
N LEU A 154 7.47 -3.09 -8.36
CA LEU A 154 7.00 -3.60 -7.07
C LEU A 154 6.75 -5.09 -7.18
N PRO A 155 7.47 -5.93 -6.43
CA PRO A 155 7.31 -7.37 -6.50
C PRO A 155 5.91 -7.84 -6.10
N ALA A 156 5.53 -9.02 -6.58
CA ALA A 156 4.35 -9.74 -6.11
C ALA A 156 4.43 -10.04 -4.59
N GLY A 157 3.26 -10.25 -3.98
CA GLY A 157 3.08 -10.62 -2.58
C GLY A 157 2.67 -9.43 -1.68
N PRO A 158 1.61 -9.54 -0.89
CA PRO A 158 1.15 -8.46 -0.02
C PRO A 158 2.11 -8.18 1.13
N ILE A 159 1.94 -7.02 1.76
CA ILE A 159 2.67 -6.66 2.97
C ILE A 159 2.04 -7.41 4.15
N THR A 160 2.64 -8.49 4.60
CA THR A 160 2.15 -9.31 5.72
C THR A 160 3.03 -9.19 6.96
N GLU A 161 4.29 -8.79 6.78
CA GLU A 161 5.23 -8.58 7.87
C GLU A 161 5.88 -7.21 7.74
N VAL A 162 5.92 -6.53 8.89
CA VAL A 162 6.41 -5.16 9.04
C VAL A 162 7.23 -5.10 10.32
N PRO A 163 8.17 -4.14 10.43
CA PRO A 163 8.92 -3.97 11.67
C PRO A 163 7.97 -3.74 12.85
N SER A 164 8.29 -4.33 14.00
CA SER A 164 7.61 -3.94 15.25
C SER A 164 8.31 -2.73 15.86
N VAL A 165 7.55 -1.87 16.54
CA VAL A 165 8.09 -0.70 17.25
C VAL A 165 7.95 -0.94 18.74
N THR A 166 9.09 -0.99 19.42
CA THR A 166 9.17 -1.09 20.89
C THR A 166 9.44 0.30 21.45
N VAL A 167 8.59 0.75 22.37
CA VAL A 167 8.72 2.02 23.07
C VAL A 167 9.20 1.75 24.49
N SER A 168 10.12 2.58 24.98
CA SER A 168 10.53 2.60 26.37
C SER A 168 10.31 3.98 26.98
N TYR A 169 9.67 3.99 28.13
CA TYR A 169 9.56 5.14 29.00
C TYR A 169 10.61 5.02 30.09
N HIS A 170 11.49 6.02 30.17
CA HIS A 170 12.58 6.06 31.11
C HIS A 170 12.41 7.18 32.11
N ASN A 171 12.54 6.83 33.37
CA ASN A 171 12.50 7.78 34.47
C ASN A 171 13.72 7.59 35.39
N PRO A 172 14.10 8.62 36.15
CA PRO A 172 15.05 8.49 37.24
C PRO A 172 14.57 7.46 38.28
N ALA A 173 15.50 6.70 38.85
CA ALA A 173 15.20 5.57 39.76
C ALA A 173 14.42 5.96 41.03
N ASP A 174 14.51 7.21 41.46
CA ASP A 174 13.89 7.77 42.66
C ASP A 174 12.66 8.65 42.37
N SER A 175 12.21 8.70 41.12
CA SER A 175 11.07 9.51 40.67
C SER A 175 9.69 9.03 41.15
N GLY A 176 9.61 7.80 41.69
CA GLY A 176 8.36 7.14 42.06
C GLY A 176 7.61 6.48 40.90
N TYR A 177 8.10 6.62 39.66
CA TYR A 177 7.55 5.97 38.45
C TYR A 177 8.65 5.17 37.76
N GLY A 178 8.55 3.85 37.77
CA GLY A 178 9.55 2.97 37.14
C GLY A 178 9.50 2.99 35.61
N ASP A 179 10.57 2.52 35.00
CA ASP A 179 10.67 2.33 33.56
C ASP A 179 9.64 1.32 33.05
N VAL A 180 9.14 1.55 31.83
CA VAL A 180 8.18 0.66 31.17
C VAL A 180 8.57 0.49 29.70
N THR A 181 8.65 -0.75 29.24
CA THR A 181 8.90 -1.10 27.84
C THR A 181 7.75 -1.94 27.30
N PHE A 182 7.26 -1.61 26.11
CA PHE A 182 6.16 -2.33 25.47
C PHE A 182 6.26 -2.26 23.94
N VAL A 183 5.59 -3.19 23.25
CA VAL A 183 5.44 -3.14 21.80
C VAL A 183 4.29 -2.20 21.47
N ALA A 184 4.61 -1.00 20.99
CA ALA A 184 3.62 -0.01 20.60
C ALA A 184 2.96 -0.40 19.28
N ARG A 185 3.74 -0.83 18.28
CA ARG A 185 3.20 -1.14 16.94
C ARG A 185 3.66 -2.50 16.41
N SER A 186 2.74 -3.31 15.90
CA SER A 186 3.05 -4.61 15.27
C SER A 186 1.88 -5.15 14.45
N GLY A 187 2.18 -5.87 13.36
CA GLY A 187 1.20 -6.54 12.50
C GLY A 187 0.47 -5.61 11.54
N VAL A 188 -0.09 -6.19 10.46
CA VAL A 188 -0.76 -5.42 9.38
C VAL A 188 -2.28 -5.62 9.46
N ALA A 189 -3.03 -4.54 9.63
CA ALA A 189 -4.49 -4.56 9.65
C ALA A 189 -5.14 -4.32 8.28
N SER A 190 -4.47 -3.61 7.37
CA SER A 190 -4.98 -3.36 6.03
C SER A 190 -3.88 -3.07 5.02
N GLN A 191 -4.09 -3.42 3.75
CA GLN A 191 -3.19 -3.10 2.64
C GLN A 191 -3.40 -1.67 2.13
N PRO A 192 -2.39 -1.05 1.49
CA PRO A 192 -2.56 0.22 0.82
C PRO A 192 -3.42 0.09 -0.44
N LYS A 193 -3.88 1.22 -0.95
CA LYS A 193 -4.57 1.32 -2.23
C LYS A 193 -3.55 1.28 -3.37
N TYR A 194 -3.95 0.63 -4.46
CA TYR A 194 -3.18 0.52 -5.68
C TYR A 194 -4.01 0.97 -6.86
N THR A 195 -3.35 1.56 -7.86
CA THR A 195 -3.98 1.84 -9.16
C THR A 195 -4.20 0.53 -9.90
N ALA A 196 -5.41 0.31 -10.39
CA ALA A 196 -5.73 -0.85 -11.22
C ALA A 196 -4.97 -0.80 -12.56
N CYS A 197 -4.74 -1.96 -13.17
CA CYS A 197 -4.24 -2.06 -14.53
C CYS A 197 -5.09 -1.21 -15.50
N GLY A 198 -4.43 -0.52 -16.42
CA GLY A 198 -5.06 -0.14 -17.68
C GLY A 198 -5.37 -1.39 -18.50
N ILE A 199 -6.47 -1.36 -19.25
CA ILE A 199 -6.85 -2.46 -20.16
C ILE A 199 -6.86 -1.88 -21.57
N ASN A 200 -5.96 -2.38 -22.41
CA ASN A 200 -5.96 -2.11 -23.84
C ASN A 200 -6.49 -3.36 -24.56
N ALA A 201 -7.74 -3.29 -24.99
CA ALA A 201 -8.45 -4.37 -25.64
C ALA A 201 -9.26 -3.84 -26.83
N PRO A 202 -9.51 -4.67 -27.86
CA PRO A 202 -10.39 -4.28 -28.96
C PRO A 202 -11.83 -4.12 -28.46
N THR A 203 -12.51 -3.07 -28.93
CA THR A 203 -13.95 -2.85 -28.64
C THR A 203 -14.86 -3.68 -29.54
N GLU A 204 -14.33 -4.20 -30.65
CA GLU A 204 -15.06 -5.01 -31.63
C GLU A 204 -14.12 -6.00 -32.31
N ILE A 205 -14.59 -7.22 -32.52
CA ILE A 205 -13.94 -8.25 -33.33
C ILE A 205 -14.91 -8.63 -34.46
N LYS A 206 -14.55 -8.33 -35.71
CA LYS A 206 -15.41 -8.57 -36.88
C LYS A 206 -15.08 -9.90 -37.53
N LEU A 207 -16.02 -10.84 -37.46
CA LEU A 207 -15.96 -12.07 -38.24
C LEU A 207 -16.29 -11.79 -39.71
N ASN A 208 -15.62 -12.52 -40.61
CA ASN A 208 -15.95 -12.47 -42.04
C ASN A 208 -17.35 -13.06 -42.27
N PRO A 209 -18.12 -12.57 -43.26
CA PRO A 209 -19.42 -13.15 -43.57
C PRO A 209 -19.35 -14.67 -43.81
N LEU A 210 -20.34 -15.40 -43.26
CA LEU A 210 -20.50 -16.83 -43.48
C LEU A 210 -21.69 -17.07 -44.43
N TYR A 211 -21.46 -17.81 -45.52
CA TYR A 211 -22.48 -18.04 -46.55
C TYR A 211 -23.18 -19.38 -46.38
N GLY A 212 -24.52 -19.36 -46.43
CA GLY A 212 -25.40 -20.51 -46.18
C GLY A 212 -25.09 -21.78 -47.00
N ASN A 213 -24.60 -21.62 -48.23
CA ASN A 213 -24.24 -22.74 -49.12
C ASN A 213 -22.94 -23.48 -48.72
N SER A 214 -22.25 -23.03 -47.67
CA SER A 214 -20.95 -23.53 -47.24
C SER A 214 -20.89 -23.87 -45.75
N LEU A 215 -22.05 -23.84 -45.07
CA LEU A 215 -22.13 -24.11 -43.64
C LEU A 215 -21.69 -25.54 -43.34
N LYS A 216 -20.92 -25.68 -42.27
CA LYS A 216 -20.58 -26.97 -41.67
C LYS A 216 -20.95 -26.95 -40.20
N THR A 217 -21.27 -28.11 -39.64
CA THR A 217 -21.35 -28.28 -38.18
C THR A 217 -19.97 -28.06 -37.56
N GLY A 218 -19.96 -27.43 -36.39
CA GLY A 218 -18.79 -27.06 -35.61
C GLY A 218 -18.25 -25.67 -35.92
N ALA A 219 -16.99 -25.48 -35.55
CA ALA A 219 -16.31 -24.20 -35.67
C ALA A 219 -15.89 -23.90 -37.11
N GLN A 220 -16.13 -22.68 -37.58
CA GLN A 220 -15.74 -22.28 -38.94
C GLN A 220 -15.45 -20.78 -39.06
N ASN A 221 -14.69 -20.43 -40.10
CA ASN A 221 -14.29 -19.06 -40.39
C ASN A 221 -13.56 -18.39 -39.21
N SER A 222 -12.67 -19.16 -38.58
CA SER A 222 -11.89 -18.72 -37.41
C SER A 222 -10.91 -17.61 -37.81
N ILE A 223 -10.86 -16.55 -37.01
CA ILE A 223 -9.92 -15.44 -37.16
C ILE A 223 -9.14 -15.23 -35.86
N GLN A 224 -7.93 -14.69 -35.98
CA GLN A 224 -7.14 -14.27 -34.83
C GLN A 224 -7.74 -13.01 -34.20
N ALA A 225 -7.96 -13.02 -32.89
CA ALA A 225 -8.38 -11.82 -32.17
C ALA A 225 -7.19 -10.86 -32.01
N PRO A 226 -7.43 -9.54 -31.97
CA PRO A 226 -6.40 -8.58 -31.59
C PRO A 226 -5.88 -8.85 -30.18
N THR A 227 -4.58 -8.72 -29.98
CA THR A 227 -3.93 -8.92 -28.69
C THR A 227 -4.46 -7.94 -27.64
N ILE A 228 -4.66 -8.46 -26.42
CA ILE A 228 -5.09 -7.67 -25.26
C ILE A 228 -3.88 -7.48 -24.34
N THR A 229 -3.65 -6.25 -23.90
CA THR A 229 -2.57 -5.93 -22.95
C THR A 229 -3.13 -5.26 -21.71
N LEU A 230 -2.67 -5.72 -20.54
CA LEU A 230 -2.85 -5.04 -19.27
C LEU A 230 -1.64 -4.13 -19.05
N THR A 231 -1.85 -2.85 -18.75
CA THR A 231 -0.77 -1.87 -18.60
C THR A 231 -0.71 -1.29 -17.20
N ASN A 232 0.48 -0.95 -16.72
CA ASN A 232 0.72 -0.37 -15.39
C ASN A 232 0.02 -1.15 -14.27
N CYS A 233 0.02 -2.49 -14.35
CA CYS A 233 -0.57 -3.32 -13.32
C CYS A 233 0.14 -3.12 -11.98
N PRO A 234 -0.58 -3.21 -10.86
CA PRO A 234 0.02 -3.06 -9.55
C PRO A 234 0.79 -4.32 -9.12
N GLY A 235 1.82 -4.09 -8.30
CA GLY A 235 2.51 -5.13 -7.55
C GLY A 235 1.84 -5.38 -6.19
N ALA A 236 2.52 -6.16 -5.34
CA ALA A 236 2.07 -6.50 -3.98
C ALA A 236 0.72 -7.23 -3.87
N PHE A 237 0.30 -7.87 -4.96
CA PHE A 237 -0.73 -8.91 -4.97
C PHE A 237 -0.06 -10.27 -5.17
N ASN A 238 -0.71 -11.36 -4.77
CA ASN A 238 -0.19 -12.71 -5.04
C ASN A 238 -0.30 -13.06 -6.53
N GLY A 239 -1.29 -12.49 -7.20
CA GLY A 239 -1.52 -12.75 -8.62
C GLY A 239 -2.60 -11.86 -9.21
N ILE A 240 -2.67 -11.87 -10.53
CA ILE A 240 -3.78 -11.33 -11.29
C ILE A 240 -4.48 -12.50 -11.99
N SER A 241 -5.80 -12.46 -12.03
CA SER A 241 -6.61 -13.36 -12.85
C SER A 241 -7.54 -12.55 -13.73
N TYR A 242 -7.84 -13.08 -14.92
CA TYR A 242 -8.81 -12.49 -15.84
C TYR A 242 -9.91 -13.48 -16.20
N ASN A 243 -11.05 -12.98 -16.67
CA ASN A 243 -12.16 -13.81 -17.13
C ASN A 243 -12.78 -13.18 -18.37
N PHE A 244 -13.13 -14.02 -19.35
CA PHE A 244 -14.02 -13.70 -20.46
C PHE A 244 -15.44 -14.15 -20.12
N SER A 245 -16.26 -13.21 -19.63
CA SER A 245 -17.66 -13.47 -19.27
C SER A 245 -18.58 -13.31 -20.48
N ALA A 246 -19.42 -14.30 -20.74
CA ALA A 246 -20.40 -14.28 -21.82
C ALA A 246 -21.59 -13.36 -21.48
N VAL A 247 -21.71 -12.22 -22.17
CA VAL A 247 -22.77 -11.22 -21.86
C VAL A 247 -24.17 -11.74 -22.15
N TYR A 248 -24.33 -12.54 -23.22
CA TYR A 248 -25.61 -13.15 -23.60
C TYR A 248 -25.76 -14.60 -23.10
N GLY A 249 -24.89 -15.03 -22.18
CA GLY A 249 -24.81 -16.40 -21.69
C GLY A 249 -23.99 -17.33 -22.61
N ALA A 250 -23.60 -18.48 -22.06
CA ALA A 250 -22.93 -19.53 -22.82
C ALA A 250 -23.96 -20.47 -23.45
N HIS A 251 -23.69 -20.90 -24.68
CA HIS A 251 -24.39 -22.00 -25.33
C HIS A 251 -23.78 -23.34 -24.86
N ASP A 252 -22.45 -23.43 -24.91
CA ASP A 252 -21.66 -24.55 -24.40
C ASP A 252 -20.38 -24.00 -23.77
N GLU A 253 -20.37 -23.91 -22.44
CA GLU A 253 -19.27 -23.33 -21.68
C GLU A 253 -17.98 -24.16 -21.77
N ALA A 254 -18.10 -25.49 -21.77
CA ALA A 254 -16.94 -26.39 -21.82
C ALA A 254 -16.19 -26.25 -23.15
N ASN A 255 -16.91 -25.89 -24.21
CA ASN A 255 -16.35 -25.66 -25.53
C ASN A 255 -16.13 -24.18 -25.87
N GLY A 256 -16.32 -23.25 -24.92
CA GLY A 256 -16.11 -21.81 -25.16
C GLY A 256 -17.12 -21.19 -26.12
N VAL A 257 -18.32 -21.75 -26.23
CA VAL A 257 -19.37 -21.33 -27.18
C VAL A 257 -20.35 -20.38 -26.50
N LEU A 258 -20.52 -19.21 -27.10
CA LEU A 258 -21.33 -18.09 -26.63
C LEU A 258 -22.68 -18.06 -27.35
N ASN A 259 -23.75 -17.75 -26.62
CA ASN A 259 -25.00 -17.38 -27.24
C ASN A 259 -24.85 -16.06 -28.02
N THR A 260 -25.70 -15.89 -29.01
CA THR A 260 -25.79 -14.69 -29.82
C THR A 260 -27.12 -13.99 -29.57
N VAL A 261 -27.20 -12.71 -29.95
CA VAL A 261 -28.43 -11.93 -29.86
C VAL A 261 -29.53 -12.60 -30.69
N THR A 262 -30.74 -12.64 -30.13
CA THR A 262 -31.94 -13.22 -30.76
C THR A 262 -32.89 -12.13 -31.26
N GLY A 263 -33.62 -12.40 -32.34
CA GLY A 263 -34.66 -11.52 -32.89
C GLY A 263 -34.84 -11.73 -34.40
N ASP A 264 -35.81 -11.05 -35.00
CA ASP A 264 -36.18 -11.29 -36.41
C ASP A 264 -35.08 -10.95 -37.44
N THR A 265 -34.13 -10.09 -37.08
CA THR A 265 -32.99 -9.70 -37.93
C THR A 265 -31.71 -10.49 -37.63
N TYR A 266 -31.75 -11.40 -36.66
CA TYR A 266 -30.60 -12.20 -36.23
C TYR A 266 -30.71 -13.64 -36.73
N ALA A 267 -29.57 -14.24 -37.02
CA ALA A 267 -29.48 -15.64 -37.40
C ALA A 267 -29.93 -16.54 -36.24
N LYS A 268 -30.62 -17.64 -36.55
CA LYS A 268 -30.96 -18.69 -35.59
C LYS A 268 -29.96 -19.83 -35.72
N ASN A 269 -29.63 -20.44 -34.57
CA ASN A 269 -28.72 -21.59 -34.47
C ASN A 269 -27.30 -21.32 -35.00
N VAL A 270 -26.85 -20.07 -34.90
CA VAL A 270 -25.48 -19.66 -35.17
C VAL A 270 -24.92 -19.01 -33.92
N TYR A 271 -23.85 -19.58 -33.39
CA TYR A 271 -23.18 -19.16 -32.17
C TYR A 271 -21.78 -18.63 -32.48
N VAL A 272 -21.07 -18.19 -31.46
CA VAL A 272 -19.67 -17.77 -31.57
C VAL A 272 -18.83 -18.57 -30.59
N GLN A 273 -17.73 -19.15 -31.06
CA GLN A 273 -16.79 -19.87 -30.21
C GLN A 273 -15.50 -19.06 -30.01
N ILE A 274 -15.01 -19.04 -28.77
CA ILE A 274 -13.68 -18.56 -28.41
C ILE A 274 -12.74 -19.75 -28.33
N GLN A 275 -11.60 -19.65 -28.99
CA GLN A 275 -10.63 -20.73 -29.16
C GLN A 275 -9.25 -20.27 -28.71
N ASN A 276 -8.44 -21.19 -28.19
CA ASN A 276 -7.01 -20.96 -28.07
C ASN A 276 -6.39 -20.83 -29.47
N THR A 277 -5.13 -20.39 -29.54
CA THR A 277 -4.39 -20.24 -30.81
C THR A 277 -4.29 -21.54 -31.62
N ASP A 278 -4.28 -22.69 -30.95
CA ASP A 278 -4.27 -24.01 -31.58
C ASP A 278 -5.66 -24.49 -32.09
N GLY A 279 -6.71 -23.71 -31.85
CA GLY A 279 -8.09 -24.02 -32.26
C GLY A 279 -8.88 -24.86 -31.24
N THR A 280 -8.27 -25.25 -30.12
CA THR A 280 -8.98 -25.90 -29.01
C THR A 280 -9.90 -24.91 -28.28
N PRO A 281 -10.94 -25.38 -27.56
CA PRO A 281 -11.80 -24.52 -26.76
C PRO A 281 -11.05 -23.61 -25.79
N HIS A 282 -11.38 -22.32 -25.78
CA HIS A 282 -10.91 -21.39 -24.76
C HIS A 282 -11.88 -21.38 -23.57
N THR A 283 -11.34 -21.30 -22.36
CA THR A 283 -12.14 -21.16 -21.14
C THR A 283 -12.90 -19.83 -21.12
N ILE A 284 -14.19 -19.88 -20.79
CA ILE A 284 -15.05 -18.70 -20.59
C ILE A 284 -15.76 -18.81 -19.24
N ASN A 285 -16.32 -17.69 -18.74
CA ASN A 285 -17.05 -17.60 -17.46
C ASN A 285 -16.28 -18.07 -16.22
N SER A 286 -14.97 -18.26 -16.33
CA SER A 286 -14.10 -18.78 -15.28
C SER A 286 -12.83 -17.96 -15.18
N ALA A 287 -12.28 -17.87 -13.97
CA ALA A 287 -11.04 -17.14 -13.73
C ALA A 287 -9.84 -17.89 -14.31
N ILE A 288 -9.02 -17.17 -15.09
CA ILE A 288 -7.77 -17.64 -15.68
C ILE A 288 -6.63 -16.86 -15.02
N ALA A 289 -5.70 -17.58 -14.41
CA ALA A 289 -4.52 -16.96 -13.80
C ALA A 289 -3.61 -16.37 -14.87
N LEU A 290 -3.22 -15.10 -14.70
CA LEU A 290 -2.24 -14.44 -15.54
C LEU A 290 -0.89 -15.13 -15.34
N GLN A 291 -0.37 -15.73 -16.42
CA GLN A 291 0.90 -16.42 -16.37
C GLN A 291 2.04 -15.42 -16.18
N ASN A 292 3.06 -15.82 -15.41
CA ASN A 292 4.28 -15.05 -15.16
C ASN A 292 4.06 -13.70 -14.45
N TYR A 293 2.95 -13.53 -13.73
CA TYR A 293 2.81 -12.37 -12.85
C TYR A 293 3.91 -12.37 -11.78
N ASN A 294 4.76 -11.34 -11.80
CA ASN A 294 5.91 -11.20 -10.91
C ASN A 294 5.89 -9.89 -10.12
N GLY A 295 4.92 -9.00 -10.37
CA GLY A 295 4.82 -7.71 -9.70
C GLY A 295 4.12 -6.64 -10.53
N SER A 296 4.46 -5.39 -10.30
CA SER A 296 3.92 -4.29 -11.10
C SER A 296 4.50 -4.30 -12.50
N GLY A 297 3.72 -3.99 -13.52
CA GLY A 297 4.23 -3.91 -14.88
C GLY A 297 3.16 -4.08 -15.94
N ASP A 298 3.61 -4.27 -17.18
CA ASP A 298 2.75 -4.54 -18.32
C ASP A 298 2.71 -6.05 -18.59
N TYR A 299 1.52 -6.54 -18.94
CA TYR A 299 1.27 -7.95 -19.19
C TYR A 299 0.45 -8.13 -20.46
N VAL A 300 0.75 -9.19 -21.20
CA VAL A 300 0.03 -9.58 -22.41
C VAL A 300 -0.84 -10.77 -22.09
N LEU A 301 -2.14 -10.69 -22.39
CA LEU A 301 -3.01 -11.87 -22.28
C LEU A 301 -2.71 -12.82 -23.44
N PRO A 302 -2.80 -14.15 -23.23
CA PRO A 302 -2.66 -15.11 -24.31
C PRO A 302 -3.54 -14.78 -25.52
N ASP A 303 -2.94 -14.90 -26.70
CA ASP A 303 -3.66 -14.78 -27.97
C ASP A 303 -4.78 -15.83 -28.05
N PHE A 304 -5.89 -15.44 -28.68
CA PHE A 304 -7.04 -16.32 -28.89
C PHE A 304 -7.68 -16.08 -30.26
N LYS A 305 -8.51 -17.02 -30.70
CA LYS A 305 -9.27 -16.94 -31.94
C LYS A 305 -10.76 -16.88 -31.67
N VAL A 306 -11.49 -16.35 -32.63
CA VAL A 306 -12.95 -16.28 -32.62
C VAL A 306 -13.47 -16.89 -33.90
N SER A 307 -14.51 -17.72 -33.82
CA SER A 307 -15.14 -18.36 -34.97
C SER A 307 -16.66 -18.38 -34.83
N TYR A 308 -17.37 -18.59 -35.93
CA TYR A 308 -18.74 -19.07 -35.84
C TYR A 308 -18.76 -20.50 -35.32
N PHE A 309 -19.86 -20.89 -34.67
CA PHE A 309 -20.11 -22.25 -34.24
C PHE A 309 -21.56 -22.64 -34.56
N ILE A 310 -21.75 -23.83 -35.11
CA ILE A 310 -23.06 -24.31 -35.57
C ILE A 310 -23.23 -25.76 -35.12
N ASP A 311 -24.29 -26.08 -34.37
CA ASP A 311 -24.57 -27.47 -33.98
C ASP A 311 -25.02 -28.30 -35.18
N ASP A 312 -25.94 -27.75 -35.97
CA ASP A 312 -26.53 -28.40 -37.13
C ASP A 312 -26.71 -27.38 -38.26
N ALA A 313 -25.95 -27.57 -39.34
CA ALA A 313 -25.95 -26.69 -40.51
C ALA A 313 -27.32 -26.59 -41.20
N GLU A 314 -28.16 -27.63 -41.12
CA GLU A 314 -29.49 -27.65 -41.76
C GLU A 314 -30.52 -26.83 -40.98
N SER A 315 -30.22 -26.48 -39.72
CA SER A 315 -31.14 -25.76 -38.83
C SER A 315 -30.97 -24.24 -38.85
N VAL A 316 -30.00 -23.74 -39.61
CA VAL A 316 -29.55 -22.34 -39.57
C VAL A 316 -30.44 -21.44 -40.41
N THR A 317 -30.72 -20.23 -39.92
CA THR A 317 -31.35 -19.17 -40.72
C THR A 317 -30.38 -18.02 -40.98
N ALA A 318 -30.49 -17.39 -42.15
CA ALA A 318 -29.72 -16.19 -42.45
C ALA A 318 -30.11 -15.02 -41.51
N GLY A 319 -29.13 -14.18 -41.17
CA GLY A 319 -29.33 -13.00 -40.34
C GLY A 319 -28.02 -12.47 -39.79
N ASN A 320 -28.11 -11.43 -38.96
CA ASN A 320 -26.96 -10.90 -38.24
C ASN A 320 -26.52 -11.85 -37.12
N VAL A 321 -25.22 -11.88 -36.84
CA VAL A 321 -24.67 -12.60 -35.69
C VAL A 321 -23.94 -11.59 -34.83
N LYS A 322 -24.30 -11.51 -33.55
CA LYS A 322 -23.68 -10.63 -32.58
C LYS A 322 -23.63 -11.33 -31.23
N THR A 323 -22.50 -11.21 -30.56
CA THR A 323 -22.36 -11.56 -29.14
C THR A 323 -21.45 -10.52 -28.47
N ALA A 324 -21.21 -10.65 -27.17
CA ALA A 324 -20.30 -9.79 -26.43
C ALA A 324 -19.62 -10.58 -25.29
N ILE A 325 -18.39 -10.18 -25.00
CA ILE A 325 -17.59 -10.68 -23.89
C ILE A 325 -17.27 -9.50 -22.99
N GLU A 326 -17.41 -9.68 -21.69
CA GLU A 326 -16.86 -8.76 -20.69
C GLU A 326 -15.52 -9.32 -20.18
N LEU A 327 -14.46 -8.51 -20.28
CA LEU A 327 -13.16 -8.82 -19.67
C LEU A 327 -13.15 -8.28 -18.24
N LYS A 328 -13.13 -9.19 -17.26
CA LYS A 328 -12.98 -8.84 -15.84
C LYS A 328 -11.59 -9.20 -15.35
N VAL A 329 -10.88 -8.24 -14.76
CA VAL A 329 -9.57 -8.43 -14.11
C VAL A 329 -9.76 -8.41 -12.59
N THR A 330 -9.14 -9.37 -11.89
CA THR A 330 -9.22 -9.53 -10.43
C THR A 330 -7.80 -9.66 -9.86
N TYR A 331 -7.57 -9.01 -8.72
CA TYR A 331 -6.31 -9.04 -7.98
C TYR A 331 -6.47 -10.00 -6.78
N ASN A 332 -5.53 -10.92 -6.61
CA ASN A 332 -5.58 -12.02 -5.63
C ASN A 332 -4.51 -11.88 -4.55
#